data_AF-A0A290Z017-F1
#
_entry.id   AF-A0A290Z017-F1
#
_cell.length_a   1.000
_cell.length_b   1.000
_cell.length_c   1.000
_cell.angle_alpha   90.00
_cell.angle_beta   90.00
_cell.angle_gamma   90.00
#
_symmetry.space_group_name_H-M   'P 1'
#
loop_
_entity.id
_entity.type
_entity.pdbx_description
1 polymer ?
#
loop_
_entity_poly.entity_id
_entity_poly.type
_entity_poly.pdbx_seq_one_letter_code
_entity_poly.pdbx_strand_id
1 'polypeptide(L)' 'MAQDLVRLHVTANLPIRVEPMVYAERVELRLGNAFPAVLVVDQDALPHLLRALEEGRAALEVASSTETGRRPH' A
#
# COMPACT_ATOMS: atom_id res chain seq x y z
N MET A 1 -19.34 3.83 17.89
CA MET A 1 -19.19 2.72 16.94
C MET A 1 -17.70 2.53 16.71
N ALA A 2 -17.10 1.47 17.25
CA ALA A 2 -15.72 1.14 16.94
C ALA A 2 -15.67 0.76 15.45
N GLN A 3 -14.80 1.42 14.68
CA GLN A 3 -14.60 1.05 13.29
C GLN A 3 -13.87 -0.29 13.29
N ASP A 4 -14.43 -1.30 12.63
CA ASP A 4 -13.72 -2.57 12.43
C ASP A 4 -12.49 -2.31 11.54
N LEU A 5 -11.34 -2.12 12.17
CA LEU A 5 -10.08 -1.84 11.51
C LEU A 5 -9.36 -3.15 11.20
N VAL A 6 -9.32 -3.51 9.92
CA VAL A 6 -8.42 -4.57 9.44
C VAL A 6 -7.05 -3.92 9.18
N ARG A 7 -6.04 -4.29 9.98
CA ARG A 7 -4.66 -3.83 9.79
C ARG A 7 -3.84 -4.93 9.10
N LEU A 8 -3.36 -4.63 7.90
CA LEU A 8 -2.41 -5.49 7.19
C LEU A 8 -1.02 -4.85 7.22
N HIS A 9 -0.02 -5.62 7.63
CA HIS A 9 1.37 -5.19 7.59
C HIS A 9 2.06 -5.78 6.35
N VAL A 10 2.42 -4.92 5.41
CA VAL A 10 3.14 -5.27 4.19
C VAL A 10 4.63 -5.05 4.41
N THR A 11 5.43 -6.12 4.28
CA THR A 11 6.89 -6.07 4.40
C THR A 11 7.56 -6.28 3.04
N ALA A 12 8.83 -5.93 2.92
CA ALA A 12 9.58 -6.06 1.66
C ALA A 12 9.62 -7.49 1.08
N ASN A 13 9.43 -8.50 1.94
CA ASN A 13 9.44 -9.91 1.54
C ASN A 13 8.04 -10.46 1.27
N LEU A 14 6.98 -9.66 1.46
CA LEU A 14 5.61 -10.09 1.20
C LEU A 14 5.35 -10.03 -0.31
N PRO A 15 5.00 -11.16 -0.96
CA PRO A 15 4.64 -11.13 -2.37
C PRO A 15 3.35 -10.34 -2.58
N ILE A 16 3.39 -9.41 -3.54
CA ILE A 16 2.24 -8.63 -4.00
C ILE A 16 1.99 -9.01 -5.45
N ARG A 17 0.78 -9.48 -5.75
CA ARG A 17 0.35 -9.78 -7.13
C ARG A 17 -0.85 -8.93 -7.47
N VAL A 18 -0.87 -8.43 -8.70
CA VAL A 18 -1.94 -7.57 -9.21
C VAL A 18 -2.63 -8.31 -10.35
N GLU A 19 -3.91 -8.59 -10.20
CA GLU A 19 -4.71 -9.31 -11.19
C GLU A 19 -5.84 -8.39 -11.69
N PRO A 20 -5.81 -7.97 -12.97
CA PRO A 20 -6.86 -7.13 -13.53
C PRO A 20 -8.12 -7.96 -13.82
N MET A 21 -9.26 -7.50 -13.33
CA MET A 21 -10.57 -8.04 -13.63
C MET A 21 -11.22 -7.19 -14.73
N VAL A 22 -10.79 -7.37 -15.98
CA VAL A 22 -11.12 -6.49 -17.11
C VAL A 22 -12.63 -6.32 -17.33
N TYR A 23 -13.42 -7.37 -17.12
CA TYR A 23 -14.88 -7.32 -17.27
C TYR A 23 -15.62 -6.71 -16.08
N ALA A 24 -14.93 -6.47 -14.97
CA ALA A 24 -15.49 -5.91 -13.74
C ALA A 24 -14.91 -4.53 -13.39
N GLU A 25 -14.09 -3.94 -14.27
CA GLU A 25 -13.45 -2.63 -14.10
C GLU A 25 -12.75 -2.50 -12.72
N ARG A 26 -12.09 -3.59 -12.31
CA ARG A 26 -11.49 -3.75 -10.99
C ARG A 26 -10.11 -4.38 -11.09
N VAL A 27 -9.34 -4.20 -10.03
CA VAL A 27 -8.04 -4.84 -9.84
C VAL A 27 -8.02 -5.53 -8.48
N GLU A 28 -7.59 -6.79 -8.46
CA GLU A 28 -7.30 -7.51 -7.23
C GLU A 28 -5.82 -7.37 -6.88
N LEU A 29 -5.54 -6.85 -5.68
CA LEU A 29 -4.21 -6.89 -5.07
C LEU A 29 -4.17 -8.05 -4.08
N ARG A 30 -3.41 -9.09 -4.41
CA ARG A 30 -3.22 -10.29 -3.57
C ARG A 30 -1.92 -10.15 -2.80
N LEU A 31 -2.02 -10.19 -1.47
CA LEU A 31 -0.93 -9.90 -0.53
C LEU A 31 -0.59 -11.18 0.24
N GLY A 32 0.44 -11.91 -0.19
CA GLY A 32 0.86 -13.19 0.40
C GLY A 32 0.83 -14.38 -0.57
N ASN A 33 1.15 -15.57 -0.05
CA ASN A 33 1.27 -16.80 -0.84
C ASN A 33 0.07 -17.76 -0.64
N ALA A 34 0.01 -18.45 0.50
CA ALA A 34 -0.95 -19.55 0.72
C ALA A 34 -2.35 -19.06 1.12
N PHE A 35 -2.43 -17.93 1.83
CA PHE A 35 -3.68 -17.28 2.23
C PHE A 35 -3.53 -15.77 2.03
N PRO A 36 -3.60 -15.29 0.78
CA PRO A 36 -3.37 -13.88 0.50
C PRO A 36 -4.52 -13.04 1.05
N ALA A 37 -4.19 -11.94 1.72
CA ALA A 37 -5.17 -10.87 1.91
C ALA A 37 -5.46 -10.25 0.54
N VAL A 38 -6.73 -10.16 0.17
CA VAL A 38 -7.14 -9.62 -1.14
C VAL A 38 -7.78 -8.25 -0.94
N LEU A 39 -7.22 -7.24 -1.58
CA LEU A 39 -7.82 -5.92 -1.70
C LEU A 39 -8.33 -5.75 -3.12
N VAL A 40 -9.64 -5.58 -3.28
CA VAL A 40 -10.26 -5.27 -4.57
C VAL A 40 -10.42 -3.77 -4.67
N VAL A 41 -9.97 -3.19 -5.78
CA VAL A 41 -10.01 -1.75 -6.03
C VAL A 41 -10.70 -1.50 -7.36
N ASP A 42 -11.73 -0.66 -7.35
CA ASP A 42 -12.37 -0.19 -8.58
C ASP A 42 -11.42 0.68 -9.41
N GLN A 43 -11.55 0.62 -10.72
CA GLN A 43 -10.69 1.35 -11.67
C GLN A 43 -10.62 2.84 -11.36
N ASP A 44 -11.75 3.46 -11.04
CA ASP A 44 -11.82 4.89 -10.73
C ASP A 44 -11.16 5.24 -9.38
N ALA A 45 -11.01 4.27 -8.48
CA ALA A 45 -10.33 4.45 -7.20
C ALA A 45 -8.81 4.26 -7.29
N LEU A 46 -8.30 3.63 -8.36
CA LEU A 46 -6.86 3.37 -8.53
C LEU A 46 -6.00 4.64 -8.50
N PRO A 47 -6.34 5.75 -9.18
CA PRO A 47 -5.55 6.97 -9.13
C PRO A 47 -5.44 7.54 -7.70
N HIS A 48 -6.52 7.43 -6.92
CA HIS A 48 -6.55 7.88 -5.53
C HIS A 48 -5.66 7.02 -4.63
N LEU A 49 -5.71 5.68 -4.80
CA LEU A 49 -4.86 4.76 -4.04
C LEU A 49 -3.38 4.99 -4.37
N LEU A 50 -3.03 5.13 -5.64
CA LEU A 50 -1.66 5.38 -6.08
C LEU A 50 -1.10 6.67 -5.44
N ARG A 51 -1.86 7.76 -5.53
CA ARG A 51 -1.49 9.04 -4.95
C ARG A 51 -1.25 8.94 -3.44
N ALA A 52 -2.11 8.24 -2.71
CA ALA A 52 -1.95 8.07 -1.26
C ALA A 52 -0.64 7.31 -0.91
N LEU A 53 -0.28 6.30 -1.71
CA LEU A 53 0.97 5.56 -1.53
C LEU A 53 2.20 6.44 -1.84
N GLU A 54 2.13 7.25 -2.90
CA GLU A 54 3.19 8.18 -3.28
C GLU A 54 3.40 9.27 -2.21
N GLU A 55 2.33 9.87 -1.69
CA GLU A 55 2.38 10.84 -0.61
C GLU A 55 3.01 10.23 0.66
N GLY A 56 2.61 9.00 1.03
CA GLY A 56 3.19 8.27 2.15
C GLY A 56 4.69 7.99 1.96
N ARG A 57 5.11 7.58 0.76
CA ARG A 57 6.52 7.39 0.43
C ARG A 57 7.32 8.68 0.56
N ALA A 58 6.84 9.77 -0.04
CA ALA A 58 7.51 11.08 0.01
C ALA A 58 7.69 11.57 1.47
N ALA A 59 6.66 11.39 2.31
CA ALA A 59 6.74 11.74 3.73
C ALA A 59 7.83 10.94 4.47
N LEU A 60 7.97 9.65 4.19
CA LEU A 60 9.02 8.80 4.77
C LEU A 60 10.43 9.20 4.29
N GLU A 61 10.58 9.56 3.01
CA GLU A 61 11.86 10.04 2.45
C GLU A 61 12.31 11.35 3.12
N VAL A 62 11.39 12.31 3.33
CA VAL A 62 11.67 13.57 4.04
C VAL A 62 12.07 13.30 5.50
N ALA A 63 11.37 12.40 6.18
CA ALA A 63 11.69 12.03 7.56
C ALA A 63 13.09 11.41 7.67
N SER A 64 13.44 10.49 6.76
CA SER A 64 14.76 9.85 6.74
C SER A 64 15.92 10.85 6.48
N SER A 65 15.67 11.85 5.65
CA SER A 65 16.64 12.91 5.34
C SER A 65 16.87 13.85 6.53
N THR A 66 15.81 14.11 7.31
CA THR A 66 15.86 14.93 8.53
C THR A 66 16.60 14.23 9.68
N GLU A 67 16.44 12.91 9.79
CA GLU A 67 17.14 12.10 10.81
C GLU A 67 18.65 12.00 10.54
N THR A 68 19.04 11.91 9.25
CA THR A 68 20.45 11.87 8.84
C THR A 68 21.18 13.18 9.19
N GLY A 69 20.49 14.32 9.15
CA GLY A 69 21.05 15.62 9.57
C GLY A 69 21.12 15.85 11.09
N ARG A 70 20.51 14.98 11.91
CA ARG A 70 20.41 15.12 13.38
C ARG A 70 21.37 14.23 14.16
N ARG A 71 22.30 13.52 13.51
CA ARG A 71 23.43 12.86 14.18
C ARG A 71 24.70 13.72 14.11
N PRO A 72 24.92 14.67 15.04
CA PRO A 72 26.25 15.24 15.27
C PRO A 72 27.09 14.20 16.03
N HIS A 73 28.31 13.97 15.53
CA HIS A 73 29.39 13.29 16.26
C HIS A 73 30.16 14.33 17.09
#